data_AF-T1C1L6-F1
#
_entry.id   AF-T1C1L6-F1
#
_cell.length_a   1.000
_cell.length_b   1.000
_cell.length_c   1.000
_cell.angle_alpha   90.00
_cell.angle_beta   90.00
_cell.angle_gamma   90.00
#
_symmetry.space_group_name_H-M   'P 1'
#
loop_
_entity.id
_entity.type
_entity.pdbx_description
1 polymer ?
#
loop_
_entity_poly.entity_id
_entity_poly.type
_entity_poly.pdbx_seq_one_letter_code
_entity_poly.pdbx_strand_id
1 'polypeptide(L)'
;MCQYSAIDGVPQTWHLVHLGSRAVGGAGLVMAEATAVSAEARISPSDTGIWSSAQCEAWKPIVRFIREQGAVPGIQLAHAGRKASTNAPWEGGRPLKPDEGGWTPVAPSPLPFADGYPVPEALDASGIMTLETEFIEA
;
A
#
# COMPACT_ATOMS: atom_id res chain seq x y z
N MET A 1 0.33 -10.01 1.15
CA MET A 1 -1.14 -10.21 1.22
C MET A 1 -1.72 -9.05 1.98
N CYS A 2 -2.44 -8.13 1.33
CA CYS A 2 -2.91 -6.90 1.97
C CYS A 2 -3.79 -7.18 3.18
N GLN A 3 -3.56 -6.41 4.24
CA GLN A 3 -4.28 -6.51 5.51
C GLN A 3 -5.33 -5.42 5.67
N TYR A 4 -5.26 -4.33 4.89
CA TYR A 4 -6.21 -3.22 4.96
C TYR A 4 -6.43 -2.73 6.40
N SER A 5 -5.33 -2.60 7.16
CA SER A 5 -5.33 -2.36 8.61
C SER A 5 -4.40 -1.21 9.03
N ALA A 6 -3.91 -0.44 8.06
CA ALA A 6 -3.13 0.76 8.32
C ALA A 6 -4.04 1.97 8.57
N ILE A 7 -3.47 3.01 9.19
CA ILE A 7 -4.10 4.31 9.36
C ILE A 7 -3.17 5.32 8.70
N ASP A 8 -3.65 6.00 7.66
CA ASP A 8 -2.85 6.95 6.86
C ASP A 8 -1.51 6.35 6.39
N GLY A 9 -1.54 5.09 5.95
CA GLY A 9 -0.36 4.34 5.54
C GLY A 9 0.54 3.85 6.69
N VAL A 10 0.31 4.29 7.93
CA VAL A 10 1.11 3.85 9.08
C VAL A 10 0.73 2.43 9.48
N PRO A 11 1.66 1.45 9.44
CA PRO A 11 1.38 0.10 9.91
C PRO A 11 1.10 0.13 11.43
N GLN A 12 -0.03 -0.46 11.81
CA GLN A 12 -0.45 -0.61 13.20
C GLN A 12 0.10 -1.89 13.86
N THR A 13 -0.11 -2.06 15.17
CA THR A 13 0.24 -3.27 15.93
C THR A 13 -0.28 -4.56 15.30
N TRP A 14 -1.40 -4.49 14.57
CA TRP A 14 -1.88 -5.59 13.74
C TRP A 14 -0.78 -6.19 12.84
N HIS A 15 0.00 -5.36 12.15
CA HIS A 15 1.05 -5.80 11.22
C HIS A 15 2.22 -6.44 11.97
N LEU A 16 2.56 -5.95 13.17
CA LEU A 16 3.56 -6.59 14.04
C LEU A 16 3.14 -8.01 14.41
N VAL A 17 1.91 -8.16 14.93
CA VAL A 17 1.37 -9.48 15.31
C VAL A 17 1.24 -10.39 14.09
N HIS A 18 0.73 -9.85 12.99
CA HIS A 18 0.53 -10.59 11.76
C HIS A 18 1.87 -11.08 11.18
N LEU A 19 2.77 -10.18 10.81
CA LEU A 19 4.02 -10.56 10.15
C LEU A 19 4.95 -11.31 11.12
N GLY A 20 4.94 -10.93 12.39
CA GLY A 20 5.67 -11.61 13.45
C GLY A 20 5.27 -13.07 13.60
N SER A 21 3.97 -13.40 13.55
CA SER A 21 3.54 -14.81 13.65
C SER A 21 4.03 -15.68 12.49
N ARG A 22 4.21 -15.11 11.29
CA ARG A 22 4.77 -15.83 10.13
C ARG A 22 6.26 -16.09 10.33
N ALA A 23 6.97 -15.12 10.92
CA ALA A 23 8.37 -15.28 11.28
C ALA A 23 8.55 -16.36 12.37
N VAL A 24 7.76 -16.29 13.46
CA VAL A 24 7.75 -17.30 14.54
C VAL A 24 7.41 -18.70 14.00
N GLY A 25 6.58 -18.78 12.96
CA GLY A 25 6.23 -20.04 12.29
C GLY A 25 7.38 -20.73 11.54
N GLY A 26 8.57 -20.13 11.46
CA GLY A 26 9.76 -20.72 10.85
C GLY A 26 9.91 -20.48 9.35
N ALA A 27 9.19 -19.50 8.79
CA ALA A 27 9.38 -19.10 7.39
C ALA A 27 10.76 -18.44 7.19
N GLY A 28 11.50 -18.83 6.13
CA GLY A 28 12.80 -18.24 5.84
C GLY A 28 12.76 -16.79 5.32
N LEU A 29 11.63 -16.38 4.73
CA LEU A 29 11.36 -15.03 4.22
C LEU A 29 9.94 -14.63 4.60
N VAL A 30 9.77 -13.43 5.13
CA VAL A 30 8.48 -12.81 5.40
C VAL A 30 8.37 -11.54 4.55
N MET A 31 7.50 -11.59 3.55
CA MET A 31 7.18 -10.45 2.69
C MET A 31 6.00 -9.67 3.24
N ALA A 32 6.22 -8.40 3.57
CA ALA A 32 5.15 -7.44 3.87
C ALA A 32 4.26 -7.23 2.63
N GLU A 33 3.04 -6.75 2.87
CA GLU A 33 2.06 -6.49 1.83
C GLU A 33 2.46 -5.36 0.87
N ALA A 34 1.69 -5.21 -0.22
CA ALA A 34 1.83 -4.09 -1.14
C ALA A 34 1.75 -2.78 -0.34
N THR A 35 2.88 -2.07 -0.29
CA THR A 35 3.07 -0.87 0.52
C THR A 35 3.24 0.31 -0.43
N ALA A 36 2.32 1.25 -0.33
CA ALA A 36 2.18 2.36 -1.24
C ALA A 36 3.37 3.34 -1.14
N VAL A 37 3.84 3.79 -2.31
CA VAL A 37 4.93 4.76 -2.46
C VAL A 37 4.47 6.22 -2.34
N SER A 38 3.16 6.46 -2.37
CA SER A 38 2.50 7.75 -2.15
C SER A 38 1.07 7.54 -1.65
N ALA A 39 0.38 8.60 -1.22
CA ALA A 39 -0.94 8.47 -0.60
C ALA A 39 -2.01 7.95 -1.59
N GLU A 40 -1.91 8.38 -2.84
CA GLU A 40 -2.74 8.03 -3.99
C GLU A 40 -2.44 6.65 -4.56
N ALA A 41 -1.23 6.13 -4.29
CA ALA A 41 -0.76 4.83 -4.73
C ALA A 41 -1.47 3.65 -4.03
N ARG A 42 -2.18 3.91 -2.94
CA ARG A 42 -2.89 2.89 -2.15
C ARG A 42 -4.03 2.24 -2.95
N ILE A 43 -4.35 0.98 -2.66
CA ILE A 43 -5.58 0.34 -3.15
C ILE A 43 -6.77 0.89 -2.37
N SER A 44 -6.64 0.90 -1.04
CA SER A 44 -7.65 1.40 -0.11
C SER A 44 -7.09 2.41 0.89
N PRO A 45 -7.93 3.21 1.56
CA PRO A 45 -7.47 4.10 2.64
C PRO A 45 -6.66 3.40 3.73
N SER A 46 -6.88 2.10 3.93
CA SER A 46 -6.29 1.29 4.99
C SER A 46 -5.06 0.49 4.54
N ASP A 47 -4.54 0.73 3.34
CA ASP A 47 -3.29 0.13 2.87
C ASP A 47 -2.08 0.76 3.58
N THR A 48 -1.03 -0.04 3.78
CA THR A 48 0.25 0.45 4.30
C THR A 48 0.96 1.36 3.29
N GLY A 49 1.80 2.26 3.82
CA GLY A 49 2.61 3.20 3.08
C GLY A 49 4.07 3.23 3.54
N ILE A 50 4.92 3.88 2.75
CA ILE A 50 6.31 4.19 3.10
C ILE A 50 6.80 5.55 2.54
N TRP A 51 5.88 6.45 2.18
CA TRP A 51 6.19 7.77 1.62
C TRP A 51 6.54 8.83 2.68
N SER A 52 6.67 8.45 3.95
CA SER A 52 7.00 9.37 5.03
C SER A 52 7.89 8.73 6.09
N SER A 53 8.65 9.57 6.79
CA SER A 53 9.51 9.13 7.90
C SER A 53 8.72 8.43 9.01
N ALA A 54 7.51 8.91 9.34
CA ALA A 54 6.65 8.30 10.34
C ALA A 54 6.28 6.85 9.99
N GLN A 55 5.98 6.58 8.72
CA GLN A 55 5.70 5.22 8.24
C GLN A 55 6.95 4.34 8.30
N CYS A 56 8.11 4.86 7.88
CA CYS A 56 9.39 4.16 7.97
C CYS A 56 9.75 3.80 9.44
N GLU A 57 9.60 4.74 10.38
CA GLU A 57 9.81 4.48 11.81
C GLU A 57 8.88 3.39 12.35
N ALA A 58 7.61 3.38 11.93
CA ALA A 58 6.63 2.39 12.35
C ALA A 58 6.95 0.96 11.83
N TRP A 59 7.62 0.84 10.68
CA TRP A 59 8.08 -0.46 10.15
C TRP A 59 9.26 -1.05 10.93
N LYS A 60 10.15 -0.24 11.50
CA LYS A 60 11.37 -0.69 12.20
C LYS A 60 11.14 -1.78 13.26
N PRO A 61 10.21 -1.65 14.22
CA PRO A 61 9.99 -2.69 15.22
C PRO A 61 9.52 -4.01 14.59
N ILE A 62 8.74 -3.97 13.50
CA ILE A 62 8.27 -5.15 12.77
C ILE A 62 9.44 -5.85 12.10
N VAL A 63 10.26 -5.11 11.36
CA VAL A 63 11.46 -5.62 10.67
C VAL A 63 12.44 -6.24 11.67
N ARG A 64 12.67 -5.56 12.81
CA ARG A 64 13.52 -6.08 13.89
C ARG A 64 12.99 -7.41 14.42
N PHE A 65 11.71 -7.48 14.75
CA PHE A 65 11.12 -8.70 15.29
C PHE A 65 11.22 -9.88 14.30
N ILE A 66 10.94 -9.65 13.02
CA ILE A 66 11.08 -10.69 11.97
C ILE A 66 12.52 -11.25 11.95
N ARG A 67 13.53 -10.37 12.00
CA ARG A 67 14.95 -10.80 12.04
C ARG A 67 15.29 -11.58 13.30
N GLU A 68 14.76 -11.17 14.47
CA GLU A 68 14.96 -11.87 15.74
C GLU A 68 14.42 -13.31 15.71
N GLN A 69 13.42 -13.60 14.88
CA GLN A 69 12.90 -14.96 14.67
C GLN A 69 13.67 -15.76 13.59
N GLY A 70 14.75 -15.23 13.03
CA GLY A 70 15.57 -15.91 12.03
C GLY A 70 15.05 -15.83 10.59
N ALA A 71 13.99 -15.03 10.34
CA ALA A 71 13.45 -14.82 9.00
C ALA A 71 14.05 -13.57 8.33
N VAL A 72 14.14 -13.59 7.00
CA VAL A 72 14.49 -12.39 6.21
C VAL A 72 13.23 -11.52 6.06
N PRO A 73 13.26 -10.23 6.47
CA PRO A 73 12.16 -9.31 6.17
C PRO A 73 12.28 -8.78 4.73
N GLY A 74 11.19 -8.81 3.98
CA GLY A 74 11.07 -8.16 2.68
C GLY A 74 9.79 -7.33 2.59
N ILE A 75 9.74 -6.43 1.61
CA ILE A 75 8.60 -5.53 1.36
C ILE A 75 8.29 -5.49 -0.13
N GLN A 76 7.02 -5.34 -0.48
CA GLN A 76 6.57 -5.09 -1.85
C GLN A 76 6.19 -3.62 -1.96
N LEU A 77 7.00 -2.81 -2.65
CA LEU A 77 6.62 -1.44 -3.02
C LEU A 77 5.55 -1.48 -4.12
N ALA A 78 4.56 -0.60 -4.03
CA ALA A 78 3.39 -0.66 -4.90
C ALA A 78 2.80 0.70 -5.26
N HIS A 79 2.16 0.73 -6.43
CA HIS A 79 1.24 1.79 -6.84
C HIS A 79 0.03 1.15 -7.56
N ALA A 80 -1.17 1.37 -7.04
CA ALA A 80 -2.40 0.71 -7.50
C ALA A 80 -2.93 1.26 -8.84
N GLY A 81 -2.51 2.48 -9.22
CA GLY A 81 -2.91 3.12 -10.49
C GLY A 81 -4.43 3.21 -10.59
N ARG A 82 -5.00 2.89 -11.76
CA ARG A 82 -6.46 2.91 -11.98
C ARG A 82 -7.31 2.00 -11.10
N LYS A 83 -6.69 1.15 -10.26
CA LYS A 83 -7.36 0.31 -9.26
C LYS A 83 -7.35 0.92 -7.85
N ALA A 84 -6.71 2.06 -7.68
CA ALA A 84 -6.68 2.80 -6.42
C ALA A 84 -8.08 3.28 -6.03
N SER A 85 -8.19 3.77 -4.80
CA SER A 85 -9.41 4.37 -4.25
C SER A 85 -10.60 3.42 -4.23
N THR A 86 -10.37 2.22 -3.69
CA THR A 86 -11.41 1.22 -3.44
C THR A 86 -11.53 0.95 -1.94
N ASN A 87 -12.70 0.51 -1.48
CA ASN A 87 -12.87 0.10 -0.09
C ASN A 87 -12.26 -1.30 0.15
N ALA A 88 -12.16 -1.70 1.41
CA ALA A 88 -11.60 -3.00 1.75
C ALA A 88 -12.47 -4.14 1.17
N PRO A 89 -11.90 -5.33 0.87
CA PRO A 89 -12.65 -6.42 0.24
C PRO A 89 -13.91 -6.85 0.99
N TRP A 90 -13.90 -6.83 2.33
CA TRP A 90 -15.07 -7.20 3.15
C TRP A 90 -16.18 -6.14 3.14
N GLU A 91 -15.90 -4.92 2.65
CA GLU A 91 -16.88 -3.85 2.45
C GLU A 91 -17.39 -3.80 0.99
N GLY A 92 -16.93 -4.75 0.15
CA GLY A 92 -17.39 -4.93 -1.22
C GLY A 92 -16.33 -4.68 -2.30
N GLY A 93 -15.14 -4.16 -1.96
CA GLY A 93 -14.06 -3.87 -2.92
C GLY A 93 -14.42 -2.87 -4.03
N ARG A 94 -15.46 -2.05 -3.81
CA ARG A 94 -15.95 -1.07 -4.79
C ARG A 94 -15.13 0.21 -4.74
N PRO A 95 -15.14 1.01 -5.83
CA PRO A 95 -14.63 2.37 -5.80
C PRO A 95 -15.28 3.22 -4.70
N LEU A 96 -14.46 4.04 -4.05
CA LEU A 96 -14.89 5.03 -3.07
C LEU A 96 -15.33 6.31 -3.79
N LYS A 97 -16.41 6.91 -3.29
CA LYS A 97 -16.84 8.24 -3.75
C LYS A 97 -16.07 9.34 -3.00
N PRO A 98 -16.02 10.58 -3.53
CA PRO A 98 -15.35 11.68 -2.86
C PRO A 98 -15.84 11.98 -1.44
N ASP A 99 -17.14 11.82 -1.18
CA ASP A 99 -17.76 11.99 0.15
C ASP A 99 -17.41 10.87 1.15
N GLU A 100 -16.83 9.77 0.65
CA GLU A 100 -16.33 8.63 1.42
C GLU A 100 -14.81 8.66 1.59
N GLY A 101 -14.15 9.76 1.19
CA GLY A 101 -12.70 9.90 1.20
C GLY A 101 -12.01 9.30 -0.04
N GLY A 102 -12.75 9.04 -1.10
CA GLY A 102 -12.20 8.62 -2.39
C GLY A 102 -11.37 9.73 -3.07
N TRP A 103 -10.46 9.32 -3.96
CA TRP A 103 -9.58 10.18 -4.74
C TRP A 103 -9.59 9.75 -6.21
N THR A 104 -9.19 10.65 -7.11
CA THR A 104 -9.05 10.34 -8.54
C THR A 104 -7.79 9.51 -8.75
N PRO A 105 -7.88 8.28 -9.28
CA PRO A 105 -6.70 7.47 -9.58
C PRO A 105 -5.93 8.01 -10.78
N VAL A 106 -4.67 7.64 -10.90
CA VAL A 106 -3.84 7.93 -12.09
C VAL A 106 -3.55 6.65 -12.91
N ALA A 107 -3.31 6.80 -14.21
CA ALA A 107 -3.04 5.69 -15.11
C ALA A 107 -2.29 6.12 -16.39
N PRO A 108 -1.80 5.18 -17.21
CA PRO A 108 -1.23 5.51 -18.52
C PRO A 108 -2.24 6.06 -19.54
N SER A 109 -3.54 5.88 -19.31
CA SER A 109 -4.61 6.31 -20.21
C SER A 109 -5.89 6.54 -19.41
N PRO A 110 -6.81 7.41 -19.86
CA PRO A 110 -8.05 7.73 -19.14
C PRO A 110 -9.10 6.63 -19.38
N LEU A 111 -8.75 5.39 -19.06
CA LEU A 111 -9.60 4.21 -19.23
C LEU A 111 -9.87 3.58 -17.85
N PRO A 112 -11.14 3.52 -17.41
CA PRO A 112 -11.48 2.95 -16.12
C PRO A 112 -11.06 1.47 -16.04
N PHE A 113 -10.88 0.97 -14.82
CA PHE A 113 -10.52 -0.44 -14.62
C PHE A 113 -11.66 -1.40 -15.03
N ALA A 114 -12.89 -1.04 -14.68
CA ALA A 114 -14.12 -1.77 -15.00
C ALA A 114 -15.32 -0.80 -14.97
N ASP A 115 -16.49 -1.26 -15.39
CA ASP A 115 -17.72 -0.48 -15.31
C ASP A 115 -18.00 -0.03 -13.87
N GLY A 116 -18.32 1.26 -13.70
CA GLY A 116 -18.54 1.88 -12.38
C GLY A 116 -17.28 2.36 -11.66
N TYR A 117 -16.08 2.10 -12.19
CA TYR A 117 -14.84 2.70 -11.66
C TYR A 117 -14.65 4.13 -12.17
N PRO A 118 -14.00 5.01 -11.39
CA PRO A 118 -13.67 6.35 -11.84
C PRO A 118 -12.75 6.28 -13.08
N VAL A 119 -12.94 7.23 -13.99
CA VAL A 119 -11.98 7.45 -15.07
C VAL A 119 -10.70 8.01 -14.45
N PRO A 120 -9.55 7.34 -14.58
CA PRO A 120 -8.31 7.83 -14.01
C PRO A 120 -7.78 9.02 -14.81
N GLU A 121 -6.97 9.84 -14.17
CA GLU A 121 -6.15 10.85 -14.85
C GLU A 121 -5.02 10.16 -15.63
N ALA A 122 -4.85 10.55 -16.89
CA ALA A 122 -3.75 10.06 -17.71
C ALA A 122 -2.46 10.78 -17.34
N LEU A 123 -1.46 10.05 -16.88
CA LEU A 123 -0.16 10.62 -16.55
C LEU A 123 0.53 11.15 -17.82
N ASP A 124 1.06 12.36 -17.71
CA ASP A 124 2.02 12.89 -18.67
C ASP A 124 3.46 12.50 -18.28
N ALA A 125 4.45 12.98 -19.03
CA ALA A 125 5.85 12.68 -18.76
C ALA A 125 6.30 13.18 -17.36
N SER A 126 5.74 14.28 -16.87
CA SER A 126 6.07 14.80 -15.54
C SER A 126 5.51 13.91 -14.44
N GLY A 127 4.26 13.46 -14.59
CA GLY A 127 3.63 12.53 -13.66
C GLY A 127 4.35 11.18 -13.59
N ILE A 128 4.89 10.70 -14.71
CA ILE A 128 5.74 9.48 -14.72
C ILE A 128 7.04 9.72 -13.93
N MET A 129 7.72 10.85 -14.13
CA MET A 129 8.96 11.16 -13.38
C MET A 129 8.71 11.33 -11.88
N THR A 130 7.57 11.92 -11.49
CA THR A 130 7.17 11.98 -10.08
C THR A 130 6.99 10.57 -9.51
N LEU A 131 6.25 9.70 -10.22
CA LEU A 131 6.05 8.32 -9.79
C LEU A 131 7.36 7.54 -9.66
N GLU A 132 8.29 7.68 -10.62
CA GLU A 132 9.63 7.09 -10.52
C GLU A 132 10.38 7.58 -9.27
N THR A 133 10.28 8.87 -8.97
CA THR A 133 10.89 9.46 -7.76
C THR A 133 10.29 8.87 -6.49
N GLU A 134 8.96 8.71 -6.41
CA GLU A 134 8.29 8.10 -5.26
C GLU A 134 8.78 6.67 -5.00
N PHE A 135 8.99 5.87 -6.06
CA PHE A 135 9.57 4.53 -5.94
C PHE A 135 11.05 4.54 -5.52
N ILE A 136 11.81 5.59 -5.83
CA ILE A 136 13.20 5.75 -5.42
C ILE A 136 13.30 6.16 -3.94
N GLU A 137 12.37 6.99 -3.47
CA GLU A 137 12.33 7.48 -2.09
C GLU A 137 11.81 6.43 -1.09
N ALA A 138 10.96 5.51 -1.56
CA ALA A 138 10.39 4.40 -0.81
C ALA A 138 11.39 3.28 -0.48
#